data_AF-A0A3B4AW34-F1
#
_entry.id   AF-A0A3B4AW34-F1
#
_cell.length_a   1.000
_cell.length_b   1.000
_cell.length_c   1.000
_cell.angle_alpha   90.00
_cell.angle_beta   90.00
_cell.angle_gamma   90.00
#
_symmetry.space_group_name_H-M   'P 1'
#
loop_
_entity.id
_entity.type
_entity.pdbx_description
1 polymer ?
#
loop_
_entity_poly.entity_id
_entity_poly.type
_entity_poly.pdbx_seq_one_letter_code
_entity_poly.pdbx_strand_id
1 'polypeptide(L)'
;MTECILKVKMMMRREASLSEPGRASPVCTVMMCECSMFLNTIDMNVYCAIRIFKCSSSLKERPTSSASQTSAVVNERLQELIKMFKERTEKAKEKLIDPDSSDEDSIVQCECHKHTVQTFVKVYFQYPLSSALAPPQAPTSSNSLSISPDLMYVLWMFLVSLAWNWNVWLIPVRWAFPYQTPDNIYYWLLADYVCDLIYILDITVFQPRLQFVRGGDILDVISLVPLELFYFKTGINPLLRLPRLLKINSFFVFNERLEAILTKAYIYRVIRTTTYLLYCLHFNACLYYWGSAFKGLGSTKWVYNGEGNSYIRCYYFAVKTLITIGGLPDPTTLFEIIFQLINYFVGVFAFSIMIGQMRDVVGAATASQTYYRTCMDNTIKYMSSYRIPKDVQNRVKTWYNYTWQSQGMLDEQELLTQLPDKMRMDIAIDVNYSIVSKVPLFQGCDRQMIFDMLKSLRSVVYLPGDYVCKKGEVGREMYIIKAGEVQVVGGPDGKTVFVTLRAGSVFGEISLLAVGGGNRRTANVIAHGFANLFILDKRDLNEILVHYPESKKLLRKKARKMLNKGKKPEPKEEPKEVPTAPVQAETPKLLRAALEMTERSTGLRGALAKVKEKTNKSSISLQVRH
;
A
#
# COMPACT_ATOMS: atom_id res chain seq x y z
N MET A 1 -2.11 9.34 -23.59
CA MET A 1 -1.94 10.57 -22.79
C MET A 1 -3.28 11.10 -22.29
N THR A 2 -4.25 11.39 -23.16
CA THR A 2 -5.61 11.83 -22.79
C THR A 2 -6.34 10.84 -21.87
N GLU A 3 -6.21 9.54 -22.13
CA GLU A 3 -6.72 8.48 -21.24
C GLU A 3 -6.05 8.47 -19.86
N CYS A 4 -4.76 8.81 -19.80
CA CYS A 4 -3.99 8.87 -18.55
C CYS A 4 -4.40 10.10 -17.75
N ILE A 5 -4.54 11.25 -18.40
CA ILE A 5 -5.02 12.51 -17.81
C ILE A 5 -6.48 12.37 -17.37
N LEU A 6 -7.35 11.69 -18.14
CA LEU A 6 -8.73 11.40 -17.73
C LEU A 6 -8.76 10.44 -16.53
N LYS A 7 -7.93 9.39 -16.53
CA LYS A 7 -7.81 8.46 -15.40
C LYS A 7 -7.28 9.14 -14.14
N VAL A 8 -6.33 10.06 -14.27
CA VAL A 8 -5.84 10.89 -13.16
C VAL A 8 -6.91 11.88 -12.69
N LYS A 9 -7.62 12.58 -13.59
CA LYS A 9 -8.71 13.51 -13.26
C LYS A 9 -9.91 12.77 -12.62
N MET A 10 -10.20 11.54 -13.04
CA MET A 10 -11.20 10.65 -12.44
C MET A 10 -10.74 10.07 -11.10
N MET A 11 -9.47 9.67 -10.95
CA MET A 11 -8.90 9.21 -9.67
C MET A 11 -8.92 10.33 -8.62
N MET A 12 -8.51 11.55 -9.00
CA MET A 12 -8.49 12.73 -8.12
C MET A 12 -9.91 13.14 -7.70
N ARG A 13 -10.90 13.10 -8.62
CA ARG A 13 -12.32 13.31 -8.26
C ARG A 13 -12.88 12.22 -7.35
N ARG A 14 -12.48 10.98 -7.57
CA ARG A 14 -12.92 9.83 -6.76
C ARG A 14 -12.34 9.91 -5.34
N GLU A 15 -11.11 10.39 -5.18
CA GLU A 15 -10.52 10.66 -3.86
C GLU A 15 -11.15 11.86 -3.15
N ALA A 16 -11.46 12.95 -3.85
CA ALA A 16 -12.19 14.08 -3.28
C ALA A 16 -13.60 13.69 -2.79
N SER A 17 -14.21 12.67 -3.39
CA SER A 17 -15.49 12.09 -2.92
C SER A 17 -15.37 11.04 -1.81
N LEU A 18 -14.16 10.52 -1.56
CA LEU A 18 -13.89 9.47 -0.55
C LEU A 18 -13.27 10.03 0.75
N SER A 19 -12.84 11.30 0.77
CA SER A 19 -12.40 11.96 2.00
C SER A 19 -13.61 12.40 2.82
N GLU A 20 -13.72 11.93 4.06
CA GLU A 20 -14.74 12.40 5.01
C GLU A 20 -14.73 13.94 5.11
N PRO A 21 -15.92 14.60 5.17
CA PRO A 21 -16.01 16.05 5.30
C PRO A 21 -15.44 16.47 6.66
N GLY A 22 -14.19 16.96 6.66
CA GLY A 22 -13.49 17.42 7.87
C GLY A 22 -12.00 17.09 7.94
N ARG A 23 -11.45 16.28 7.02
CA ARG A 23 -10.03 15.85 7.06
C ARG A 23 -9.25 16.13 5.77
N ALA A 24 -9.62 17.17 5.02
CA ALA A 24 -8.78 17.66 3.92
C ALA A 24 -7.50 18.28 4.53
N SER A 25 -6.39 17.55 4.46
CA SER A 25 -5.09 18.08 4.87
C SER A 25 -4.72 19.28 3.99
N PRO A 26 -3.98 20.28 4.50
CA PRO A 26 -3.46 21.38 3.69
C PRO A 26 -2.66 20.88 2.46
N VAL A 27 -2.14 19.65 2.52
CA VAL A 27 -1.49 18.93 1.42
C VAL A 27 -2.44 18.61 0.27
N CYS A 28 -3.70 18.27 0.55
CA CYS A 28 -4.74 18.07 -0.47
C CYS A 28 -5.09 19.39 -1.18
N THR A 29 -5.07 20.52 -0.43
CA THR A 29 -5.26 21.86 -0.99
C THR A 29 -4.08 22.31 -1.85
N VAL A 30 -2.83 22.02 -1.45
CA VAL A 30 -1.62 22.30 -2.25
C VAL A 30 -1.61 21.45 -3.52
N MET A 31 -1.96 20.16 -3.43
CA MET A 31 -2.10 19.28 -4.59
C MET A 31 -3.22 19.75 -5.52
N MET A 32 -4.35 20.23 -4.99
CA MET A 32 -5.40 20.84 -5.79
C MET A 32 -5.02 22.22 -6.34
N CYS A 33 -4.14 23.00 -5.70
CA CYS A 33 -3.74 24.33 -6.17
C CYS A 33 -2.66 24.25 -7.26
N GLU A 34 -1.66 23.37 -7.12
CA GLU A 34 -0.73 23.03 -8.20
C GLU A 34 -1.47 22.35 -9.33
N CYS A 35 -2.28 21.33 -9.05
CA CYS A 35 -3.02 20.63 -10.10
C CYS A 35 -4.11 21.52 -10.72
N SER A 36 -4.73 22.46 -10.01
CA SER A 36 -5.70 23.43 -10.57
C SER A 36 -5.00 24.55 -11.33
N MET A 37 -3.89 25.13 -10.88
CA MET A 37 -3.14 26.10 -11.70
C MET A 37 -2.54 25.41 -12.94
N PHE A 38 -2.00 24.21 -12.78
CA PHE A 38 -1.48 23.39 -13.87
C PHE A 38 -2.58 22.93 -14.81
N LEU A 39 -3.72 22.43 -14.30
CA LEU A 39 -4.90 22.07 -15.10
C LEU A 39 -5.63 23.29 -15.65
N ASN A 40 -5.55 24.50 -15.09
CA ASN A 40 -6.16 25.70 -15.67
C ASN A 40 -5.26 26.29 -16.76
N THR A 41 -3.94 26.26 -16.58
CA THR A 41 -2.95 26.59 -17.62
C THR A 41 -2.93 25.55 -18.75
N ILE A 42 -3.23 24.29 -18.46
CA ILE A 42 -3.42 23.21 -19.45
C ILE A 42 -4.84 23.19 -20.01
N ASP A 43 -5.91 23.38 -19.22
CA ASP A 43 -7.30 23.35 -19.69
C ASP A 43 -7.53 24.53 -20.64
N MET A 44 -6.98 25.74 -20.42
CA MET A 44 -7.02 26.81 -21.46
C MET A 44 -6.37 26.40 -22.80
N ASN A 45 -5.30 25.58 -22.77
CA ASN A 45 -4.53 25.19 -23.96
C ASN A 45 -4.99 23.86 -24.60
N VAL A 46 -5.61 22.96 -23.83
CA VAL A 46 -6.03 21.61 -24.23
C VAL A 46 -7.52 21.54 -24.57
N TYR A 47 -8.39 22.33 -23.91
CA TYR A 47 -9.81 22.41 -24.30
C TYR A 47 -9.98 22.97 -25.73
N CYS A 48 -9.07 23.85 -26.16
CA CYS A 48 -9.04 24.38 -27.51
C CYS A 48 -8.54 23.34 -28.55
N ALA A 49 -7.56 22.50 -28.19
CA ALA A 49 -7.05 21.42 -29.05
C ALA A 49 -8.06 20.26 -29.21
N ILE A 50 -8.82 19.93 -28.16
CA ILE A 50 -9.85 18.87 -28.19
C ILE A 50 -11.04 19.28 -29.08
N ARG A 51 -11.40 20.57 -29.12
CA ARG A 51 -12.48 21.07 -29.99
C ARG A 51 -12.12 20.99 -31.48
N ILE A 52 -10.85 21.13 -31.83
CA ILE A 52 -10.33 21.00 -33.20
C ILE A 52 -10.28 19.53 -33.64
N PHE A 53 -9.83 18.61 -32.77
CA PHE A 53 -9.79 17.18 -33.08
C PHE A 53 -11.18 16.56 -33.30
N LYS A 54 -12.22 17.10 -32.64
CA LYS A 54 -13.62 16.69 -32.82
C LYS A 54 -14.29 17.29 -34.08
N CYS A 55 -13.71 18.37 -34.64
CA CYS A 55 -14.24 19.05 -35.82
C CYS A 55 -13.70 18.49 -37.13
N SER A 56 -12.53 17.82 -37.12
CA SER A 56 -11.93 17.21 -38.32
C SER A 56 -12.47 15.80 -38.63
N SER A 57 -13.27 15.18 -37.74
CA SER A 57 -13.79 13.82 -37.91
C SER A 57 -15.18 13.76 -38.55
N SER A 58 -15.69 14.86 -39.12
CA SER A 58 -16.96 14.87 -39.83
C SER A 58 -16.77 15.47 -41.22
N LEU A 59 -16.43 14.61 -42.19
CA LEU A 59 -16.74 14.76 -43.63
C LEU A 59 -16.35 13.48 -44.40
N LYS A 60 -17.39 12.69 -44.70
CA LYS A 60 -17.65 11.73 -45.81
C LYS A 60 -16.59 10.69 -46.27
N GLU A 61 -17.09 9.45 -46.30
CA GLU A 61 -16.53 8.18 -46.82
C GLU A 61 -16.30 8.11 -48.35
N ARG A 62 -15.27 7.36 -48.80
CA ARG A 62 -15.41 6.03 -49.46
C ARG A 62 -14.04 5.38 -49.85
N PRO A 63 -13.98 4.05 -50.08
CA PRO A 63 -12.75 3.24 -50.04
C PRO A 63 -12.30 2.69 -51.42
N THR A 64 -11.01 2.33 -51.58
CA THR A 64 -10.51 1.12 -52.28
C THR A 64 -8.99 0.91 -52.22
N SER A 65 -8.62 -0.37 -52.03
CA SER A 65 -7.39 -1.09 -52.41
C SER A 65 -6.01 -0.66 -51.88
N SER A 66 -5.52 -1.40 -50.87
CA SER A 66 -4.09 -1.72 -50.72
C SER A 66 -3.91 -3.08 -50.00
N ALA A 67 -4.57 -4.11 -50.51
CA ALA A 67 -4.37 -5.50 -50.08
C ALA A 67 -3.25 -6.14 -50.91
N SER A 68 -1.99 -5.87 -50.56
CA SER A 68 -0.85 -6.68 -51.05
C SER A 68 0.44 -6.52 -50.23
N GLN A 69 0.59 -5.47 -49.42
CA GLN A 69 1.80 -5.27 -48.60
C GLN A 69 1.73 -5.94 -47.21
N THR A 70 0.53 -6.22 -46.70
CA THR A 70 0.35 -6.80 -45.36
C THR A 70 0.66 -8.29 -45.29
N SER A 71 0.59 -9.03 -46.39
CA SER A 71 0.86 -10.49 -46.40
C SER A 71 2.35 -10.82 -46.36
N ALA A 72 3.21 -9.97 -46.92
CA ALA A 72 4.66 -10.17 -46.90
C ALA A 72 5.24 -9.99 -45.49
N VAL A 73 4.84 -8.92 -44.79
CA VAL A 73 5.31 -8.62 -43.42
C VAL A 73 4.84 -9.68 -42.41
N VAL A 74 3.62 -10.21 -42.59
CA VAL A 74 3.10 -11.29 -41.72
C VAL A 74 3.85 -12.60 -41.95
N ASN A 75 4.18 -12.94 -43.20
CA ASN A 75 4.97 -14.14 -43.51
C ASN A 75 6.41 -14.05 -43.00
N GLU A 76 7.04 -12.87 -43.07
CA GLU A 76 8.40 -12.66 -42.57
C GLU A 76 8.47 -12.82 -41.04
N ARG A 77 7.48 -12.24 -40.32
CA ARG A 77 7.34 -12.41 -38.86
C ARG A 77 7.05 -13.85 -38.45
N LEU A 78 6.28 -14.59 -39.25
CA LEU A 78 5.99 -16.00 -39.00
C LEU A 78 7.25 -16.86 -39.17
N GLN A 79 8.07 -16.60 -40.18
CA GLN A 79 9.34 -17.34 -40.36
C GLN A 79 10.36 -17.01 -39.26
N GLU A 80 10.42 -15.76 -38.81
CA GLU A 80 11.27 -15.34 -37.69
C GLU A 80 10.88 -16.06 -36.38
N LEU A 81 9.58 -16.20 -36.12
CA LEU A 81 9.05 -16.98 -34.99
C LEU A 81 9.38 -18.47 -35.10
N ILE A 82 9.23 -19.08 -36.26
CA ILE A 82 9.58 -20.49 -36.49
C ILE A 82 11.07 -20.73 -36.25
N LYS A 83 11.93 -19.80 -36.70
CA LYS A 83 13.37 -19.87 -36.46
C LYS A 83 13.71 -19.81 -34.96
N MET A 84 13.09 -18.89 -34.22
CA MET A 84 13.27 -18.80 -32.76
C MET A 84 12.77 -20.03 -32.01
N PHE A 85 11.67 -20.65 -32.46
CA PHE A 85 11.19 -21.91 -31.87
C PHE A 85 12.15 -23.07 -32.16
N LYS A 86 12.71 -23.14 -33.37
CA LYS A 86 13.68 -24.17 -33.75
C LYS A 86 14.97 -24.06 -32.93
N GLU A 87 15.51 -22.85 -32.74
CA GLU A 87 16.69 -22.61 -31.89
C GLU A 87 16.46 -22.99 -30.42
N ARG A 88 15.27 -22.70 -29.87
CA ARG A 88 14.93 -23.10 -28.49
C ARG A 88 14.78 -24.61 -28.34
N THR A 89 14.28 -25.27 -29.37
CA THR A 89 14.09 -26.73 -29.37
C THR A 89 15.45 -27.44 -29.50
N GLU A 90 16.36 -26.93 -30.34
CA GLU A 90 17.73 -27.45 -30.44
C GLU A 90 18.53 -27.21 -29.14
N LYS A 91 18.44 -26.02 -28.52
CA LYS A 91 19.06 -25.78 -27.20
C LYS A 91 18.51 -26.68 -26.08
N ALA A 92 17.23 -27.01 -26.13
CA ALA A 92 16.64 -27.96 -25.18
C ALA A 92 17.07 -29.40 -25.46
N LYS A 93 17.32 -29.73 -26.73
CA LYS A 93 17.82 -31.04 -27.16
C LYS A 93 19.30 -31.23 -26.82
N GLU A 94 20.14 -30.21 -26.98
CA GLU A 94 21.54 -30.22 -26.53
C GLU A 94 21.64 -30.43 -25.01
N LYS A 95 20.74 -29.80 -24.23
CA LYS A 95 20.66 -30.01 -22.77
C LYS A 95 20.21 -31.41 -22.33
N LEU A 96 19.69 -32.22 -23.24
CA LEU A 96 19.29 -33.60 -22.96
C LEU A 96 20.36 -34.62 -23.40
N ILE A 97 21.41 -34.17 -24.10
CA ILE A 97 22.47 -35.03 -24.65
C ILE A 97 23.70 -35.12 -23.71
N ASP A 98 23.84 -34.19 -22.76
CA ASP A 98 24.98 -34.16 -21.84
C ASP A 98 24.53 -34.23 -20.37
N PRO A 99 24.46 -35.43 -19.76
CA PRO A 99 23.98 -35.60 -18.39
C PRO A 99 25.07 -35.40 -17.32
N ASP A 100 26.30 -35.00 -17.69
CA ASP A 100 27.43 -34.98 -16.76
C ASP A 100 28.16 -33.62 -16.75
N SER A 101 27.54 -32.64 -16.09
CA SER A 101 28.28 -31.58 -15.42
C SER A 101 27.58 -31.24 -14.11
N SER A 102 27.97 -32.02 -13.09
CA SER A 102 28.03 -31.68 -11.66
C SER A 102 27.14 -30.54 -11.16
N ASP A 103 26.18 -30.94 -10.33
CA ASP A 103 25.53 -30.11 -9.31
C ASP A 103 26.56 -29.40 -8.42
N GLU A 104 26.46 -28.07 -8.36
CA GLU A 104 26.87 -27.27 -7.20
C GLU A 104 25.66 -26.42 -6.81
N ASP A 105 25.20 -26.63 -5.57
CA ASP A 105 24.11 -25.94 -4.92
C ASP A 105 24.27 -24.42 -5.04
N SER A 106 23.37 -23.77 -5.78
CA SER A 106 23.08 -22.37 -5.58
C SER A 106 21.64 -22.23 -5.11
N ILE A 107 21.52 -22.06 -3.79
CA ILE A 107 20.37 -21.45 -3.14
C ILE A 107 20.00 -20.21 -3.96
N VAL A 108 18.86 -20.25 -4.65
CA VAL A 108 18.29 -19.07 -5.31
C VAL A 108 17.76 -18.14 -4.20
N GLN A 109 18.68 -17.43 -3.55
CA GLN A 109 18.35 -16.15 -2.97
C GLN A 109 17.99 -15.23 -4.13
N CYS A 110 16.75 -14.76 -4.13
CA CYS A 110 16.25 -13.81 -5.11
C CYS A 110 17.00 -12.49 -4.93
N GLU A 111 18.13 -12.34 -5.62
CA GLU A 111 18.98 -11.16 -5.57
C GLU A 111 18.39 -10.07 -6.49
N CYS A 112 17.22 -9.55 -6.12
CA CYS A 112 16.55 -8.46 -6.85
C CYS A 112 16.22 -7.25 -5.95
N HIS A 113 16.73 -7.17 -4.72
CA HIS A 113 16.37 -6.05 -3.82
C HIS A 113 17.48 -5.43 -2.95
N LYS A 114 18.75 -5.84 -3.07
CA LYS A 114 19.82 -5.21 -2.29
C LYS A 114 20.13 -3.76 -2.71
N HIS A 115 19.86 -3.36 -3.95
CA HIS A 115 20.27 -2.03 -4.46
C HIS A 115 19.27 -0.89 -4.21
N THR A 116 17.99 -1.18 -3.96
CA THR A 116 16.98 -0.12 -3.82
C THR A 116 16.83 0.36 -2.37
N VAL A 117 17.08 -0.52 -1.39
CA VAL A 117 16.89 -0.21 0.04
C VAL A 117 18.15 0.41 0.68
N GLN A 118 19.35 0.10 0.17
CA GLN A 118 20.60 0.71 0.66
C GLN A 118 20.63 2.24 0.44
N THR A 119 19.90 2.73 -0.55
CA THR A 119 19.73 4.17 -0.82
C THR A 119 18.75 4.83 0.16
N PHE A 120 17.73 4.12 0.64
CA PHE A 120 16.76 4.66 1.61
C PHE A 120 17.31 4.72 3.04
N VAL A 121 18.13 3.74 3.44
CA VAL A 121 18.70 3.69 4.81
C VAL A 121 19.87 4.67 4.98
N LYS A 122 20.67 4.93 3.94
CA LYS A 122 21.78 5.90 4.00
C LYS A 122 21.34 7.36 4.13
N VAL A 123 20.12 7.72 3.71
CA VAL A 123 19.68 9.13 3.71
C VAL A 123 19.18 9.58 5.09
N TYR A 124 18.77 8.68 5.99
CA TYR A 124 18.24 9.04 7.31
C TYR A 124 19.24 8.95 8.47
N PHE A 125 20.39 8.28 8.31
CA PHE A 125 21.33 8.01 9.41
C PHE A 125 22.56 8.92 9.49
N GLN A 126 22.65 9.99 8.70
CA GLN A 126 23.73 10.98 8.83
C GLN A 126 23.27 12.22 9.62
N TYR A 127 22.87 12.03 10.87
CA TYR A 127 22.79 13.14 11.84
C TYR A 127 23.78 12.84 12.96
N PRO A 128 24.82 13.66 13.17
CA PRO A 128 25.65 13.51 14.36
C PRO A 128 24.81 13.85 15.60
N LEU A 129 24.79 12.88 16.50
CA LEU A 129 24.31 12.96 17.87
C LEU A 129 25.03 14.12 18.58
N SER A 130 24.41 15.30 18.61
CA SER A 130 24.75 16.38 19.55
C SER A 130 23.61 16.56 20.54
N SER A 131 23.53 15.62 21.46
CA SER A 131 22.72 15.73 22.68
C SER A 131 23.45 16.61 23.69
N ALA A 132 23.20 17.91 23.69
CA ALA A 132 23.35 18.76 24.88
C ALA A 132 22.66 20.11 24.64
N LEU A 133 21.81 20.52 25.58
CA LEU A 133 21.07 21.79 25.68
C LEU A 133 19.71 21.85 24.97
N ALA A 134 18.72 21.15 25.54
CA ALA A 134 17.32 21.55 25.42
C ALA A 134 16.94 22.38 26.67
N PRO A 135 16.36 23.59 26.54
CA PRO A 135 15.75 24.28 27.67
C PRO A 135 14.41 23.62 28.05
N PRO A 136 13.94 23.78 29.30
CA PRO A 136 12.85 22.98 29.86
C PRO A 136 11.49 23.31 29.22
N GLN A 137 10.71 22.27 28.94
CA GLN A 137 9.33 22.35 28.45
C GLN A 137 8.39 22.88 29.54
N ALA A 138 7.50 23.81 29.16
CA ALA A 138 6.34 24.21 29.95
C ALA A 138 5.07 23.45 29.49
N PRO A 139 4.11 23.16 30.38
CA PRO A 139 3.01 22.25 30.10
C PRO A 139 1.85 22.90 29.32
N THR A 140 1.14 21.99 28.65
CA THR A 140 -0.01 22.09 27.75
C THR A 140 -1.19 22.98 28.18
N SER A 141 -1.78 23.74 27.24
CA SER A 141 -3.19 23.58 26.79
C SER A 141 -3.64 24.76 25.92
N SER A 142 -4.04 24.50 24.66
CA SER A 142 -5.19 25.13 23.98
C SER A 142 -5.16 24.79 22.49
N ASN A 143 -6.32 24.52 21.92
CA ASN A 143 -6.57 24.31 20.48
C ASN A 143 -6.27 25.57 19.65
N SER A 144 -4.99 25.92 19.52
CA SER A 144 -4.48 26.73 18.41
C SER A 144 -3.88 25.77 17.40
N LEU A 145 -4.23 25.90 16.12
CA LEU A 145 -3.57 25.25 15.01
C LEU A 145 -2.09 25.68 14.99
N SER A 146 -1.26 25.03 15.82
CA SER A 146 0.18 25.25 15.85
C SER A 146 0.73 24.65 14.57
N ILE A 147 0.86 25.48 13.53
CA ILE A 147 1.56 25.12 12.30
C ILE A 147 2.97 24.72 12.74
N SER A 148 3.31 23.44 12.57
CA SER A 148 4.67 22.99 12.86
C SER A 148 5.65 23.82 12.02
N PRO A 149 6.82 24.20 12.56
CA PRO A 149 7.81 24.98 11.81
C PRO A 149 8.17 24.34 10.46
N ASP A 150 8.07 23.02 10.37
CA ASP A 150 8.26 22.27 9.12
C ASP A 150 7.15 22.49 8.08
N LEU A 151 5.88 22.56 8.50
CA LEU A 151 4.76 22.84 7.57
C LEU A 151 4.79 24.28 7.06
N MET A 152 5.11 25.24 7.93
CA MET A 152 5.28 26.64 7.55
C MET A 152 6.40 26.80 6.52
N TYR A 153 7.51 26.09 6.71
CA TYR A 153 8.62 26.07 5.76
C TYR A 153 8.22 25.44 4.42
N VAL A 154 7.47 24.33 4.41
CA VAL A 154 6.97 23.71 3.17
C VAL A 154 6.04 24.64 2.41
N LEU A 155 5.15 25.37 3.10
CA LEU A 155 4.27 26.38 2.49
C LEU A 155 5.06 27.57 1.94
N TRP A 156 6.14 27.99 2.61
CA TRP A 156 7.03 29.02 2.07
C TRP A 156 7.75 28.53 0.81
N MET A 157 8.32 27.32 0.84
CA MET A 157 8.98 26.71 -0.32
C MET A 157 8.01 26.52 -1.49
N PHE A 158 6.72 26.31 -1.23
CA PHE A 158 5.69 26.32 -2.27
C PHE A 158 5.57 27.68 -2.97
N LEU A 159 5.60 28.80 -2.23
CA LEU A 159 5.59 30.14 -2.82
C LEU A 159 6.85 30.41 -3.66
N VAL A 160 8.01 29.99 -3.16
CA VAL A 160 9.28 30.11 -3.91
C VAL A 160 9.25 29.25 -5.18
N SER A 161 8.72 28.03 -5.10
CA SER A 161 8.51 27.13 -6.25
C SER A 161 7.54 27.75 -7.27
N LEU A 162 6.49 28.44 -6.82
CA LEU A 162 5.54 29.12 -7.68
C LEU A 162 6.19 30.30 -8.44
N ALA A 163 7.00 31.10 -7.75
CA ALA A 163 7.79 32.17 -8.37
C ALA A 163 8.80 31.62 -9.40
N TRP A 164 9.41 30.47 -9.13
CA TRP A 164 10.28 29.79 -10.09
C TRP A 164 9.51 29.30 -11.32
N ASN A 165 8.34 28.69 -11.12
CA ASN A 165 7.47 28.25 -12.22
C ASN A 165 7.02 29.42 -13.11
N TRP A 166 6.67 30.58 -12.53
CA TRP A 166 6.35 31.79 -13.29
C TRP A 166 7.48 32.15 -14.27
N ASN A 167 8.71 32.22 -13.75
CA ASN A 167 9.89 32.57 -14.55
C ASN A 167 10.17 31.52 -15.65
N VAL A 168 10.16 30.23 -15.29
CA VAL A 168 10.44 29.13 -16.24
C VAL A 168 9.47 29.12 -17.42
N TRP A 169 8.18 29.30 -17.18
CA TRP A 169 7.16 29.21 -18.23
C TRP A 169 7.03 30.51 -19.05
N LEU A 170 7.18 31.68 -18.43
CA LEU A 170 6.82 32.93 -19.11
C LEU A 170 8.01 33.66 -19.72
N ILE A 171 9.25 33.38 -19.29
CA ILE A 171 10.44 33.93 -19.96
C ILE A 171 10.52 33.47 -21.43
N PRO A 172 10.38 32.17 -21.78
CA PRO A 172 10.39 31.72 -23.17
C PRO A 172 9.26 32.32 -24.00
N VAL A 173 8.05 32.46 -23.42
CA VAL A 173 6.90 33.07 -24.11
C VAL A 173 7.18 34.52 -24.47
N ARG A 174 7.64 35.31 -23.50
CA ARG A 174 7.92 36.74 -23.69
C ARG A 174 9.08 36.96 -24.65
N TRP A 175 10.02 36.02 -24.70
CA TRP A 175 11.12 36.06 -25.65
C TRP A 175 10.67 35.77 -27.09
N ALA A 176 9.84 34.73 -27.28
CA ALA A 176 9.46 34.30 -28.63
C ALA A 176 8.26 35.08 -29.18
N PHE A 177 7.18 35.24 -28.41
CA PHE A 177 5.91 35.78 -28.89
C PHE A 177 5.76 37.27 -28.57
N PRO A 178 5.17 38.07 -29.48
CA PRO A 178 4.94 39.50 -29.28
C PRO A 178 3.70 39.77 -28.42
N TYR A 179 3.61 39.17 -27.23
CA TYR A 179 2.51 39.41 -26.28
C TYR A 179 2.77 40.59 -25.34
N GLN A 180 3.97 41.15 -25.36
CA GLN A 180 4.31 42.36 -24.63
C GLN A 180 3.84 43.57 -25.43
N THR A 181 2.66 44.08 -25.11
CA THR A 181 2.15 45.36 -25.60
C THR A 181 2.41 46.47 -24.58
N PRO A 182 2.50 47.75 -25.02
CA PRO A 182 2.66 48.89 -24.11
C PRO A 182 1.58 48.94 -23.01
N ASP A 183 0.35 48.54 -23.34
CA ASP A 183 -0.80 48.57 -22.45
C ASP A 183 -0.84 47.43 -21.41
N ASN A 184 0.03 46.42 -21.53
CA ASN A 184 0.05 45.26 -20.62
C ASN A 184 1.37 45.17 -19.84
N ILE A 185 2.35 46.03 -20.16
CA ILE A 185 3.72 45.89 -19.66
C ILE A 185 3.83 46.04 -18.15
N TYR A 186 2.95 46.86 -17.54
CA TYR A 186 2.92 47.08 -16.11
C TYR A 186 2.47 45.84 -15.33
N TYR A 187 1.53 45.03 -15.85
CA TYR A 187 1.14 43.77 -15.21
C TYR A 187 2.28 42.75 -15.22
N TRP A 188 3.02 42.68 -16.34
CA TRP A 188 4.21 41.81 -16.43
C TRP A 188 5.29 42.21 -15.44
N LEU A 189 5.61 43.51 -15.38
CA LEU A 189 6.62 44.04 -14.44
C LEU A 189 6.18 43.87 -12.98
N LEU A 190 4.90 44.04 -12.67
CA LEU A 190 4.37 43.81 -11.32
C LEU A 190 4.60 42.36 -10.88
N ALA A 191 4.21 41.38 -11.71
CA ALA A 191 4.37 39.96 -11.38
C ALA A 191 5.85 39.55 -11.26
N ASP A 192 6.68 40.10 -12.13
CA ASP A 192 8.13 39.96 -12.13
C ASP A 192 8.76 40.46 -10.81
N TYR A 193 8.43 41.67 -10.36
CA TYR A 193 8.94 42.22 -9.10
C TYR A 193 8.39 41.51 -7.86
N VAL A 194 7.16 40.98 -7.92
CA VAL A 194 6.62 40.12 -6.86
C VAL A 194 7.45 38.84 -6.75
N CYS A 195 7.86 38.22 -7.86
CA CYS A 195 8.73 37.04 -7.83
C CYS A 195 10.11 37.36 -7.24
N ASP A 196 10.70 38.50 -7.61
CA ASP A 196 12.00 38.92 -7.05
C ASP A 196 11.91 39.24 -5.56
N LEU A 197 10.81 39.85 -5.09
CA LEU A 197 10.55 40.06 -3.67
C LEU A 197 10.50 38.73 -2.91
N ILE A 198 9.83 37.70 -3.46
CA ILE A 198 9.78 36.36 -2.87
C ILE A 198 11.20 35.77 -2.75
N TYR A 199 12.04 35.91 -3.77
CA TYR A 199 13.43 35.44 -3.71
C TYR A 199 14.28 36.20 -2.69
N ILE A 200 14.13 37.53 -2.61
CA ILE A 200 14.84 38.34 -1.60
C ILE A 200 14.42 37.91 -0.19
N LEU A 201 13.13 37.71 0.06
CA LEU A 201 12.63 37.21 1.35
C LEU A 201 13.14 35.80 1.65
N ASP A 202 13.26 34.92 0.65
CA ASP A 202 13.80 33.57 0.82
C ASP A 202 15.25 33.62 1.32
N ILE A 203 16.10 34.44 0.69
CA ILE A 203 17.51 34.57 1.07
C ILE A 203 17.69 35.29 2.41
N THR A 204 16.89 36.32 2.69
CA THR A 204 17.09 37.17 3.87
C THR A 204 16.49 36.59 5.15
N VAL A 205 15.35 35.87 5.05
CA VAL A 205 14.60 35.38 6.22
C VAL A 205 14.85 33.89 6.46
N PHE A 206 14.84 33.07 5.41
CA PHE A 206 14.81 31.61 5.55
C PHE A 206 16.19 30.97 5.37
N GLN A 207 16.97 31.42 4.39
CA GLN A 207 18.28 30.85 4.11
C GLN A 207 19.38 31.07 5.16
N PRO A 208 19.45 32.17 5.95
CA PRO A 208 20.56 32.35 6.90
C PRO A 208 20.57 31.24 7.97
N ARG A 209 19.38 30.72 8.32
CA ARG A 209 19.21 29.59 9.23
C ARG A 209 19.69 28.26 8.66
N LEU A 210 19.60 28.08 7.34
CA LEU A 210 20.02 26.86 6.64
C LEU A 210 21.50 26.91 6.21
N GLN A 211 22.00 28.07 5.79
CA GLN A 211 23.39 28.28 5.36
C GLN A 211 24.39 28.09 6.51
N PHE A 212 23.98 28.42 7.75
CA PHE A 212 24.77 28.14 8.96
C PHE A 212 25.02 26.63 9.17
N VAL A 213 24.15 25.77 8.64
CA VAL A 213 24.20 24.31 8.85
C VAL A 213 24.85 23.55 7.69
N ARG A 214 24.71 24.04 6.44
CA ARG A 214 25.15 23.32 5.23
C ARG A 214 26.26 23.98 4.40
N GLY A 215 26.72 25.18 4.78
CA GLY A 215 27.59 25.99 3.92
C GLY A 215 26.78 26.65 2.81
N GLY A 216 27.06 27.92 2.50
CA GLY A 216 26.25 28.70 1.57
C GLY A 216 26.42 28.32 0.10
N ASP A 217 25.31 28.35 -0.66
CA ASP A 217 25.31 28.17 -2.11
C ASP A 217 25.50 29.52 -2.83
N ILE A 218 26.64 29.68 -3.52
CA ILE A 218 26.98 30.89 -4.29
C ILE A 218 25.97 31.13 -5.44
N LEU A 219 25.33 30.06 -5.94
CA LEU A 219 24.35 30.10 -7.02
C LEU A 219 23.11 30.93 -6.67
N ASP A 220 22.71 30.97 -5.40
CA ASP A 220 21.56 31.74 -4.96
C ASP A 220 21.81 33.25 -5.06
N VAL A 221 23.03 33.70 -4.78
CA VAL A 221 23.43 35.10 -4.90
C VAL A 221 23.50 35.53 -6.37
N ILE A 222 23.97 34.64 -7.25
CA ILE A 222 24.02 34.89 -8.70
C ILE A 222 22.60 35.02 -9.30
N SER A 223 21.62 34.30 -8.76
CA SER A 223 20.24 34.34 -9.25
C SER A 223 19.55 35.71 -9.10
N LEU A 224 19.98 36.49 -8.11
CA LEU A 224 19.44 37.82 -7.76
C LEU A 224 20.20 38.99 -8.37
N VAL A 225 21.20 38.74 -9.22
CA VAL A 225 21.93 39.83 -9.87
C VAL A 225 20.92 40.70 -10.64
N PRO A 226 20.80 42.01 -10.32
CA PRO A 226 19.76 42.87 -10.87
C PRO A 226 20.13 43.34 -12.29
N LEU A 227 20.23 42.39 -13.22
CA LEU A 227 20.48 42.65 -14.64
C LEU A 227 19.36 43.46 -15.31
N GLU A 228 18.22 43.62 -14.63
CA GLU A 228 17.12 44.50 -15.04
C GLU A 228 17.47 45.98 -14.99
N LEU A 229 18.51 46.39 -14.26
CA LEU A 229 19.03 47.75 -14.32
C LEU A 229 19.50 48.13 -15.75
N PHE A 230 19.79 47.14 -16.60
CA PHE A 230 20.10 47.38 -18.01
C PHE A 230 18.87 47.70 -18.87
N TYR A 231 17.64 47.56 -18.35
CA TYR A 231 16.41 47.94 -19.07
C TYR A 231 16.41 49.40 -19.49
N PHE A 232 17.07 50.28 -18.71
CA PHE A 232 17.22 51.70 -19.04
C PHE A 232 18.05 51.96 -20.31
N LYS A 233 18.92 51.01 -20.73
CA LYS A 233 19.75 51.14 -21.94
C LYS A 233 19.29 50.26 -23.10
N THR A 234 18.83 49.05 -22.83
CA THR A 234 18.56 48.04 -23.87
C THR A 234 17.09 47.86 -24.21
N GLY A 235 16.19 48.55 -23.49
CA GLY A 235 14.76 48.22 -23.48
C GLY A 235 14.45 46.96 -22.66
N ILE A 236 13.15 46.64 -22.56
CA ILE A 236 12.65 45.51 -21.75
C ILE A 236 12.96 44.20 -22.49
N ASN A 237 14.08 43.58 -22.12
CA ASN A 237 14.53 42.31 -22.68
C ASN A 237 14.26 41.16 -21.67
N PRO A 238 13.38 40.20 -22.01
CA PRO A 238 13.07 39.07 -21.12
C PRO A 238 14.27 38.17 -20.80
N LEU A 239 15.25 38.08 -21.70
CA LEU A 239 16.44 37.23 -21.55
C LEU A 239 17.35 37.65 -20.38
N LEU A 240 17.32 38.93 -19.97
CA LEU A 240 18.10 39.41 -18.83
C LEU A 240 17.61 38.81 -17.50
N ARG A 241 16.41 38.21 -17.47
CA ARG A 241 15.87 37.48 -16.30
C ARG A 241 16.31 36.02 -16.22
N LEU A 242 17.06 35.49 -17.18
CA LEU A 242 17.53 34.09 -17.16
C LEU A 242 18.27 33.67 -15.88
N PRO A 243 19.05 34.53 -15.17
CA PRO A 243 19.68 34.13 -13.90
C PRO A 243 18.69 33.65 -12.84
N ARG A 244 17.42 34.09 -12.88
CA ARG A 244 16.39 33.67 -11.91
C ARG A 244 16.05 32.17 -12.03
N LEU A 245 16.38 31.54 -13.16
CA LEU A 245 16.21 30.09 -13.35
C LEU A 245 17.19 29.27 -12.51
N LEU A 246 18.29 29.86 -12.02
CA LEU A 246 19.29 29.20 -11.17
C LEU A 246 18.72 28.77 -9.80
N LYS A 247 17.57 29.32 -9.38
CA LYS A 247 16.80 28.87 -8.20
C LYS A 247 16.14 27.48 -8.35
N ILE A 248 16.54 26.68 -9.34
CA ILE A 248 16.04 25.32 -9.57
C ILE A 248 16.26 24.39 -8.36
N ASN A 249 17.30 24.63 -7.56
CA ASN A 249 17.56 23.86 -6.34
C ASN A 249 16.40 23.98 -5.34
N SER A 250 15.84 25.18 -5.16
CA SER A 250 14.68 25.40 -4.30
C SER A 250 13.45 24.62 -4.79
N PHE A 251 13.26 24.53 -6.11
CA PHE A 251 12.21 23.71 -6.72
C PHE A 251 12.42 22.22 -6.39
N PHE A 252 13.63 21.68 -6.56
CA PHE A 252 13.91 20.28 -6.22
C PHE A 252 13.73 19.98 -4.73
N VAL A 253 14.21 20.86 -3.85
CA VAL A 253 14.02 20.72 -2.39
C VAL A 253 12.54 20.71 -2.03
N PHE A 254 11.74 21.60 -2.62
CA PHE A 254 10.28 21.57 -2.42
C PHE A 254 9.66 20.25 -2.89
N ASN A 255 10.01 19.79 -4.09
CA ASN A 255 9.50 18.55 -4.66
C ASN A 255 9.85 17.32 -3.80
N GLU A 256 11.06 17.23 -3.27
CA GLU A 256 11.49 16.14 -2.38
C GLU A 256 10.69 16.13 -1.07
N ARG A 257 10.49 17.31 -0.47
CA ARG A 257 9.68 17.46 0.76
C ARG A 257 8.23 17.11 0.52
N LEU A 258 7.65 17.56 -0.59
CA LEU A 258 6.27 17.24 -0.97
C LEU A 258 6.11 15.74 -1.20
N GLU A 259 7.06 15.11 -1.89
CA GLU A 259 7.06 13.67 -2.14
C GLU A 259 7.12 12.85 -0.84
N ALA A 260 7.87 13.31 0.17
CA ALA A 260 7.96 12.66 1.48
C ALA A 260 6.67 12.79 2.31
N ILE A 261 5.89 13.86 2.10
CA ILE A 261 4.63 14.10 2.83
C ILE A 261 3.46 13.36 2.18
N LEU A 262 3.50 13.14 0.87
CA LEU A 262 2.41 12.52 0.12
C LEU A 262 2.33 11.01 0.37
N THR A 263 1.16 10.55 0.82
CA THR A 263 0.87 9.12 1.02
C THR A 263 0.96 8.29 -0.27
N LYS A 264 0.76 8.94 -1.43
CA LYS A 264 0.84 8.33 -2.77
C LYS A 264 1.86 9.04 -3.65
N ALA A 265 3.14 8.99 -3.24
CA ALA A 265 4.25 9.60 -3.96
C ALA A 265 4.31 9.26 -5.46
N TYR A 266 3.89 8.06 -5.88
CA TYR A 266 3.89 7.66 -7.29
C TYR A 266 2.98 8.51 -8.19
N ILE A 267 1.84 8.99 -7.68
CA ILE A 267 0.93 9.86 -8.45
C ILE A 267 1.64 11.19 -8.75
N TYR A 268 2.29 11.75 -7.73
CA TYR A 268 3.06 12.98 -7.89
C TYR A 268 4.22 12.81 -8.88
N ARG A 269 4.94 11.68 -8.83
CA ARG A 269 5.99 11.36 -9.80
C ARG A 269 5.46 11.39 -11.24
N VAL A 270 4.27 10.83 -11.50
CA VAL A 270 3.63 10.88 -12.85
C VAL A 270 3.29 12.30 -13.26
N ILE A 271 2.75 13.11 -12.34
CA ILE A 271 2.41 14.53 -12.62
C ILE A 271 3.69 15.32 -12.93
N ARG A 272 4.74 15.16 -12.14
CA ARG A 272 6.04 15.81 -12.31
C ARG A 272 6.68 15.47 -13.66
N THR A 273 6.76 14.19 -14.01
CA THR A 273 7.34 13.78 -15.31
C THR A 273 6.49 14.25 -16.50
N THR A 274 5.16 14.27 -16.37
CA THR A 274 4.26 14.85 -17.38
C THR A 274 4.49 16.35 -17.55
N THR A 275 4.75 17.07 -16.44
CA THR A 275 5.04 18.50 -16.45
C THR A 275 6.32 18.81 -17.22
N TYR A 276 7.36 18.00 -17.04
CA TYR A 276 8.61 18.15 -17.81
C TYR A 276 8.39 17.96 -19.31
N LEU A 277 7.58 16.98 -19.73
CA LEU A 277 7.22 16.82 -21.14
C LEU A 277 6.49 18.07 -21.68
N LEU A 278 5.49 18.57 -20.95
CA LEU A 278 4.72 19.73 -21.38
C LEU A 278 5.61 20.99 -21.47
N TYR A 279 6.58 21.13 -20.58
CA TYR A 279 7.57 22.19 -20.66
C TYR A 279 8.48 22.05 -21.89
N CYS A 280 8.94 20.84 -22.23
CA CYS A 280 9.69 20.60 -23.47
C CYS A 280 8.87 20.95 -24.73
N LEU A 281 7.58 20.60 -24.75
CA LEU A 281 6.64 20.97 -25.82
C LEU A 281 6.47 22.49 -25.92
N HIS A 282 6.31 23.14 -24.78
CA HIS A 282 6.19 24.59 -24.67
C HIS A 282 7.44 25.32 -25.20
N PHE A 283 8.61 24.89 -24.76
CA PHE A 283 9.88 25.46 -25.19
C PHE A 283 10.10 25.26 -26.70
N ASN A 284 9.79 24.07 -27.21
CA ASN A 284 9.84 23.78 -28.64
C ASN A 284 8.86 24.65 -29.46
N ALA A 285 7.66 24.91 -28.94
CA ALA A 285 6.71 25.83 -29.56
C ALA A 285 7.26 27.26 -29.65
N CYS A 286 7.92 27.73 -28.58
CA CYS A 286 8.58 29.04 -28.57
C CYS A 286 9.73 29.10 -29.58
N LEU A 287 10.57 28.07 -29.64
CA LEU A 287 11.66 27.97 -30.64
C LEU A 287 11.14 27.95 -32.08
N TYR A 288 10.04 27.22 -32.34
CA TYR A 288 9.43 27.17 -33.67
C TYR A 288 8.84 28.52 -34.09
N TYR A 289 8.18 29.24 -33.17
CA TYR A 289 7.72 30.60 -33.45
C TYR A 289 8.89 31.56 -33.70
N TRP A 290 9.94 31.50 -32.88
CA TRP A 290 11.15 32.30 -33.07
C TRP A 290 11.81 32.02 -34.43
N GLY A 291 11.98 30.75 -34.81
CA GLY A 291 12.51 30.37 -36.12
C GLY A 291 11.61 30.82 -37.28
N SER A 292 10.29 30.76 -37.08
CA SER A 292 9.29 31.27 -38.03
C SER A 292 9.38 32.78 -38.22
N ALA A 293 9.51 33.54 -37.12
CA ALA A 293 9.66 34.98 -37.14
C ALA A 293 10.99 35.40 -37.77
N PHE A 294 12.08 34.66 -37.49
CA PHE A 294 13.40 34.91 -38.07
C PHE A 294 13.43 34.77 -39.60
N LYS A 295 12.67 33.82 -40.16
CA LYS A 295 12.52 33.66 -41.62
C LYS A 295 11.51 34.60 -42.25
N GLY A 296 10.54 35.07 -41.46
CA GLY A 296 9.41 35.86 -41.94
C GLY A 296 8.13 35.03 -41.95
N LEU A 297 7.11 35.52 -41.25
CA LEU A 297 5.83 34.84 -41.09
C LEU A 297 5.14 34.64 -42.45
N GLY A 298 4.63 33.44 -42.71
CA GLY A 298 3.95 33.09 -43.96
C GLY A 298 4.84 33.02 -45.21
N SER A 299 6.17 33.08 -45.07
CA SER A 299 7.11 33.00 -46.20
C SER A 299 7.10 31.63 -46.89
N THR A 300 6.91 30.55 -46.13
CA THR A 300 6.83 29.17 -46.63
C THR A 300 5.63 28.46 -46.03
N LYS A 301 5.27 27.31 -46.61
CA LYS A 301 4.20 26.45 -46.07
C LYS A 301 4.56 25.85 -44.70
N TRP A 302 5.85 25.76 -44.38
CA TRP A 302 6.33 25.20 -43.10
C TRP A 302 6.29 26.23 -41.98
N VAL A 303 6.55 27.50 -42.28
CA VAL A 303 6.56 28.60 -41.31
C VAL A 303 5.13 28.95 -40.85
N TYR A 304 4.99 29.42 -39.60
CA TYR A 304 3.71 29.93 -39.12
C TYR A 304 3.19 31.07 -39.99
N ASN A 305 1.95 30.95 -40.48
CA ASN A 305 1.35 31.86 -41.44
C ASN A 305 0.82 33.19 -40.86
N GLY A 306 0.93 33.42 -39.55
CA GLY A 306 0.48 34.66 -38.91
C GLY A 306 -1.02 34.73 -38.59
N GLU A 307 -1.81 33.73 -38.95
CA GLU A 307 -3.26 33.75 -38.74
C GLU A 307 -3.67 33.01 -37.44
N GLY A 308 -4.70 33.51 -36.77
CA GLY A 308 -5.25 32.91 -35.55
C GLY A 308 -4.33 33.04 -34.33
N ASN A 309 -4.49 32.17 -33.34
CA ASN A 309 -3.66 32.18 -32.13
C ASN A 309 -2.29 31.54 -32.41
N SER A 310 -1.25 32.37 -32.40
CA SER A 310 0.14 31.97 -32.71
C SER A 310 0.65 30.90 -31.76
N TYR A 311 0.41 31.02 -30.46
CA TYR A 311 0.86 30.04 -29.48
C TYR A 311 0.24 28.66 -29.72
N ILE A 312 -1.09 28.59 -29.92
CA ILE A 312 -1.78 27.31 -30.09
C ILE A 312 -1.33 26.61 -31.39
N ARG A 313 -1.13 27.35 -32.49
CA ARG A 313 -0.65 26.76 -33.75
C ARG A 313 0.80 26.27 -33.64
N CYS A 314 1.68 27.04 -33.00
CA CYS A 314 3.06 26.62 -32.76
C CYS A 314 3.16 25.45 -31.77
N TYR A 315 2.28 25.41 -30.77
CA TYR A 315 2.19 24.29 -29.83
C TYR A 315 1.70 23.01 -30.52
N TYR A 316 0.72 23.12 -31.42
CA TYR A 316 0.28 22.00 -32.26
C TYR A 316 1.42 21.45 -33.13
N PHE A 317 2.23 22.33 -33.73
CA PHE A 317 3.44 21.94 -34.45
C PHE A 317 4.42 21.17 -33.53
N ALA A 318 4.74 21.74 -32.36
CA ALA A 318 5.66 21.13 -31.40
C ALA A 318 5.20 19.76 -30.89
N VAL A 319 3.89 19.56 -30.70
CA VAL A 319 3.30 18.25 -30.35
C VAL A 319 3.52 17.24 -31.47
N LYS A 320 3.27 17.64 -32.72
CA LYS A 320 3.44 16.75 -33.88
C LYS A 320 4.90 16.34 -34.11
N THR A 321 5.86 17.23 -33.84
CA THR A 321 7.29 16.92 -33.97
C THR A 321 7.83 16.13 -32.79
N LEU A 322 7.60 16.59 -31.55
CA LEU A 322 8.23 16.02 -30.35
C LEU A 322 7.67 14.64 -29.99
N ILE A 323 6.39 14.37 -30.31
CA ILE A 323 5.74 13.07 -30.10
C ILE A 323 5.82 12.20 -31.38
N THR A 324 6.53 12.66 -32.42
CA THR A 324 6.76 11.90 -33.67
C THR A 324 5.47 11.47 -34.39
N ILE A 325 4.40 12.25 -34.29
CA ILE A 325 3.14 12.00 -35.03
C ILE A 325 3.34 12.31 -36.52
N GLY A 326 4.11 13.37 -36.82
CA GLY A 326 4.35 13.82 -38.19
C GLY A 326 3.15 14.51 -38.84
N GLY A 327 3.04 14.41 -40.17
CA GLY A 327 1.99 15.06 -40.95
C GLY A 327 2.08 16.59 -40.89
N LEU A 328 3.30 17.09 -41.02
CA LEU A 328 3.64 18.51 -41.11
C LEU A 328 4.03 18.84 -42.56
N PRO A 329 3.82 20.08 -43.02
CA PRO A 329 4.29 20.54 -44.32
C PRO A 329 5.80 20.32 -44.46
N ASP A 330 6.26 19.97 -45.66
CA ASP A 330 7.68 19.70 -45.91
C ASP A 330 8.52 20.98 -45.78
N PRO A 331 9.67 20.93 -45.07
CA PRO A 331 10.60 22.04 -45.00
C PRO A 331 11.26 22.26 -46.38
N THR A 332 11.26 23.50 -46.86
CA THR A 332 11.80 23.85 -48.18
C THR A 332 13.17 24.50 -48.09
N THR A 333 13.45 25.26 -47.02
CA THR A 333 14.74 25.96 -46.88
C THR A 333 15.74 25.15 -46.04
N LEU A 334 17.04 25.36 -46.26
CA LEU A 334 18.11 24.69 -45.49
C LEU A 334 17.93 24.86 -43.98
N PHE A 335 17.52 26.06 -43.54
CA PHE A 335 17.24 26.34 -42.13
C PHE A 335 16.09 25.49 -41.58
N GLU A 336 14.98 25.40 -42.32
CA GLU A 336 13.82 24.60 -41.93
C GLU A 336 14.17 23.11 -41.86
N ILE A 337 14.96 22.62 -42.83
CA ILE A 337 15.43 21.23 -42.85
C ILE A 337 16.28 20.94 -41.62
N ILE A 338 17.27 21.79 -41.30
CA ILE A 338 18.14 21.61 -40.13
C ILE A 338 17.33 21.70 -38.84
N PHE A 339 16.44 22.69 -38.71
CA PHE A 339 15.58 22.86 -37.55
C PHE A 339 14.68 21.62 -37.34
N GLN A 340 14.04 21.15 -38.41
CA GLN A 340 13.16 19.99 -38.37
C GLN A 340 13.92 18.70 -38.03
N LEU A 341 15.14 18.53 -38.56
CA LEU A 341 16.01 17.39 -38.26
C LEU A 341 16.40 17.35 -36.78
N ILE A 342 16.86 18.47 -36.23
CA ILE A 342 17.21 18.59 -34.81
C ILE A 342 15.98 18.32 -33.95
N ASN A 343 14.83 18.88 -34.32
CA ASN A 343 13.58 18.71 -33.56
C ASN A 343 13.11 17.25 -33.55
N TYR A 344 13.22 16.53 -34.67
CA TYR A 344 12.94 15.09 -34.69
C TYR A 344 13.93 14.28 -33.86
N PHE A 345 15.22 14.59 -33.94
CA PHE A 345 16.23 13.92 -33.13
C PHE A 345 15.95 14.11 -31.64
N VAL A 346 15.80 15.36 -31.18
CA VAL A 346 15.47 15.69 -29.78
C VAL A 346 14.13 15.08 -29.35
N GLY A 347 13.12 15.09 -30.23
CA GLY A 347 11.80 14.52 -29.97
C GLY A 347 11.85 13.02 -29.66
N VAL A 348 12.57 12.24 -30.47
CA VAL A 348 12.72 10.79 -30.25
C VAL A 348 13.35 10.50 -28.90
N PHE A 349 14.42 11.22 -28.50
CA PHE A 349 15.05 11.02 -27.19
C PHE A 349 14.14 11.47 -26.04
N ALA A 350 13.53 12.65 -26.12
CA ALA A 350 12.66 13.18 -25.08
C ALA A 350 11.45 12.26 -24.83
N PHE A 351 10.81 11.79 -25.91
CA PHE A 351 9.68 10.87 -25.81
C PHE A 351 10.09 9.50 -25.26
N SER A 352 11.25 8.97 -25.67
CA SER A 352 11.78 7.69 -25.17
C SER A 352 12.09 7.73 -23.68
N ILE A 353 12.74 8.79 -23.21
CA ILE A 353 13.06 8.98 -21.78
C ILE A 353 11.77 9.05 -20.95
N MET A 354 10.77 9.80 -21.43
CA MET A 354 9.49 9.91 -20.74
C MET A 354 8.78 8.56 -20.62
N ILE A 355 8.72 7.76 -21.70
CA ILE A 355 8.11 6.42 -21.65
C ILE A 355 8.85 5.53 -20.64
N GLY A 356 10.19 5.56 -20.63
CA GLY A 356 11.00 4.81 -19.67
C GLY A 356 10.66 5.16 -18.22
N GLN A 357 10.68 6.46 -17.89
CA GLN A 357 10.34 6.93 -16.54
C GLN A 357 8.91 6.57 -16.13
N MET A 358 7.94 6.68 -17.04
CA MET A 358 6.55 6.30 -16.76
C MET A 358 6.43 4.82 -16.45
N ARG A 359 7.14 3.96 -17.20
CA ARG A 359 7.20 2.52 -16.93
C ARG A 359 7.79 2.23 -15.55
N ASP A 360 8.87 2.90 -15.18
CA ASP A 360 9.53 2.68 -13.88
C ASP A 360 8.62 3.08 -12.71
N VAL A 361 7.92 4.22 -12.82
CA VAL A 361 6.97 4.67 -11.79
C VAL A 361 5.80 3.71 -11.65
N VAL A 362 5.20 3.25 -12.75
CA VAL A 362 4.10 2.28 -12.73
C VAL A 362 4.58 0.92 -12.21
N GLY A 363 5.78 0.49 -12.60
CA GLY A 363 6.42 -0.73 -12.11
C GLY A 363 6.58 -0.71 -10.59
N ALA A 364 7.13 0.38 -10.04
CA ALA A 364 7.28 0.54 -8.60
C ALA A 364 5.92 0.57 -7.87
N ALA A 365 4.92 1.27 -8.40
CA ALA A 365 3.59 1.38 -7.77
C ALA A 365 2.84 0.03 -7.69
N THR A 366 3.08 -0.86 -8.66
CA THR A 366 2.43 -2.18 -8.73
C THR A 366 3.32 -3.31 -8.24
N ALA A 367 4.49 -3.01 -7.65
CA ALA A 367 5.50 -4.01 -7.30
C ALA A 367 4.96 -5.13 -6.39
N SER A 368 4.29 -4.79 -5.29
CA SER A 368 3.75 -5.78 -4.34
C SER A 368 2.64 -6.63 -4.96
N GLN A 369 1.79 -6.04 -5.80
CA GLN A 369 0.73 -6.78 -6.49
C GLN A 369 1.30 -7.73 -7.56
N THR A 370 2.32 -7.28 -8.29
CA THR A 370 3.04 -8.11 -9.25
C THR A 370 3.75 -9.25 -8.54
N TYR A 371 4.44 -8.99 -7.43
CA TYR A 371 5.08 -10.02 -6.60
C TYR A 371 4.08 -11.10 -6.15
N TYR A 372 2.94 -10.68 -5.58
CA TYR A 372 1.85 -11.59 -5.21
C TYR A 372 1.40 -12.48 -6.38
N ARG A 373 1.12 -11.87 -7.53
CA ARG A 373 0.68 -12.61 -8.73
C ARG A 373 1.75 -13.59 -9.22
N THR A 374 3.01 -13.16 -9.24
CA THR A 374 4.13 -14.01 -9.63
C THR A 374 4.29 -15.22 -8.70
N CYS A 375 4.22 -15.04 -7.38
CA CYS A 375 4.28 -16.14 -6.41
C CYS A 375 3.12 -17.14 -6.61
N MET A 376 1.90 -16.62 -6.76
CA MET A 376 0.72 -17.45 -7.01
C MET A 376 0.87 -18.23 -8.33
N ASP A 377 1.24 -17.56 -9.42
CA ASP A 377 1.39 -18.17 -10.74
C ASP A 377 2.51 -19.22 -10.77
N ASN A 378 3.65 -18.96 -10.13
CA ASN A 378 4.74 -19.92 -9.98
C ASN A 378 4.29 -21.17 -9.20
N THR A 379 3.52 -20.97 -8.12
CA THR A 379 2.99 -22.09 -7.32
C THR A 379 1.99 -22.91 -8.14
N ILE A 380 1.09 -22.27 -8.89
CA ILE A 380 0.13 -22.97 -9.75
C ILE A 380 0.85 -23.70 -10.87
N LYS A 381 1.87 -23.08 -11.48
CA LYS A 381 2.68 -23.70 -12.52
C LYS A 381 3.40 -24.95 -12.01
N TYR A 382 3.97 -24.89 -10.81
CA TYR A 382 4.54 -26.05 -10.12
C TYR A 382 3.47 -27.13 -9.92
N MET A 383 2.30 -26.80 -9.36
CA MET A 383 1.25 -27.81 -9.16
C MET A 383 0.76 -28.43 -10.48
N SER A 384 0.70 -27.64 -11.54
CA SER A 384 0.30 -28.11 -12.87
C SER A 384 1.35 -29.03 -13.49
N SER A 385 2.65 -28.77 -13.33
CA SER A 385 3.71 -29.63 -13.87
C SER A 385 3.72 -31.00 -13.19
N TYR A 386 3.43 -31.06 -11.89
CA TYR A 386 3.30 -32.30 -11.13
C TYR A 386 1.91 -32.95 -11.23
N ARG A 387 1.01 -32.45 -12.10
CA ARG A 387 -0.34 -32.98 -12.33
C ARG A 387 -1.18 -33.09 -11.04
N ILE A 388 -1.00 -32.15 -10.11
CA ILE A 388 -1.80 -32.10 -8.88
C ILE A 388 -3.27 -31.80 -9.23
N PRO A 389 -4.26 -32.45 -8.57
CA PRO A 389 -5.68 -32.25 -8.84
C PRO A 389 -6.12 -30.78 -8.75
N LYS A 390 -7.09 -30.39 -9.59
CA LYS A 390 -7.62 -29.02 -9.65
C LYS A 390 -8.20 -28.53 -8.32
N ASP A 391 -8.75 -29.43 -7.50
CA ASP A 391 -9.30 -29.07 -6.19
C ASP A 391 -8.22 -28.52 -5.25
N VAL A 392 -7.05 -29.16 -5.21
CA VAL A 392 -5.91 -28.69 -4.41
C VAL A 392 -5.37 -27.37 -4.96
N GLN A 393 -5.30 -27.23 -6.30
CA GLN A 393 -4.88 -25.98 -6.92
C GLN A 393 -5.84 -24.82 -6.58
N ASN A 394 -7.14 -25.06 -6.64
CA ASN A 394 -8.16 -24.07 -6.30
C ASN A 394 -8.11 -23.71 -4.81
N ARG A 395 -7.81 -24.68 -3.95
CA ARG A 395 -7.59 -24.43 -2.52
C ARG A 395 -6.40 -23.49 -2.29
N VAL A 396 -5.26 -23.77 -2.92
CA VAL A 396 -4.06 -22.91 -2.83
C VAL A 396 -4.33 -21.51 -3.38
N LYS A 397 -5.03 -21.37 -4.52
CA LYS A 397 -5.46 -20.07 -5.04
C LYS A 397 -6.34 -19.31 -4.06
N THR A 398 -7.26 -20.00 -3.39
CA THR A 398 -8.16 -19.41 -2.40
C THR A 398 -7.38 -18.88 -1.19
N TRP A 399 -6.38 -19.64 -0.73
CA TRP A 399 -5.46 -19.18 0.32
C TRP A 399 -4.71 -17.93 -0.11
N TYR A 400 -4.05 -17.93 -1.28
CA TYR A 400 -3.33 -16.76 -1.79
C TYR A 400 -4.23 -15.52 -1.88
N ASN A 401 -5.42 -15.65 -2.48
CA ASN A 401 -6.37 -14.54 -2.62
C ASN A 401 -6.82 -13.99 -1.26
N TYR A 402 -7.17 -14.87 -0.30
CA TYR A 402 -7.62 -14.43 1.02
C TYR A 402 -6.49 -13.81 1.83
N THR A 403 -5.29 -14.40 1.82
CA THR A 403 -4.10 -13.85 2.50
C THR A 403 -3.79 -12.45 1.96
N TRP A 404 -3.79 -12.27 0.64
CA TRP A 404 -3.61 -10.94 0.02
C TRP A 404 -4.71 -9.95 0.39
N GLN A 405 -5.99 -10.36 0.35
CA GLN A 405 -7.10 -9.47 0.70
C GLN A 405 -7.14 -9.08 2.18
N SER A 406 -6.70 -9.98 3.07
CA SER A 406 -6.76 -9.78 4.52
C SER A 406 -5.51 -9.08 5.08
N GLN A 407 -4.33 -9.33 4.52
CA GLN A 407 -3.05 -8.82 5.03
C GLN A 407 -2.38 -7.80 4.08
N GLY A 408 -2.70 -7.80 2.79
CA GLY A 408 -2.03 -6.95 1.79
C GLY A 408 -0.58 -7.35 1.49
N MET A 409 -0.11 -8.47 2.06
CA MET A 409 1.23 -9.03 1.88
C MET A 409 1.20 -10.55 2.09
N LEU A 410 2.24 -11.25 1.63
CA LEU A 410 2.36 -12.70 1.79
C LEU A 410 3.17 -13.10 3.03
N ASP A 411 4.20 -12.34 3.37
CA ASP A 411 5.02 -12.60 4.55
C ASP A 411 5.33 -11.31 5.33
N GLU A 412 4.75 -11.20 6.53
CA GLU A 412 4.98 -10.08 7.45
C GLU A 412 6.40 -10.10 8.03
N GLN A 413 7.03 -11.28 8.14
CA GLN A 413 8.36 -11.41 8.75
C GLN A 413 9.45 -10.78 7.89
N GLU A 414 9.33 -10.88 6.57
CA GLU A 414 10.26 -10.24 5.62
C GLU A 414 10.33 -8.71 5.83
N LEU A 415 9.21 -8.07 6.16
CA LEU A 415 9.16 -6.65 6.47
C LEU A 415 9.77 -6.33 7.84
N LEU A 416 9.38 -7.10 8.87
CA LEU A 416 9.77 -6.82 10.27
C LEU A 416 11.24 -7.13 10.57
N THR A 417 11.89 -8.00 9.79
CA THR A 417 13.32 -8.32 9.95
C THR A 417 14.25 -7.16 9.57
N GLN A 418 13.78 -6.19 8.80
CA GLN A 418 14.55 -5.01 8.42
C GLN A 418 14.59 -3.94 9.53
N LEU A 419 13.71 -4.04 10.52
CA LEU A 419 13.60 -3.06 11.60
C LEU A 419 14.49 -3.43 12.79
N PRO A 420 15.07 -2.44 13.50
CA PRO A 420 15.71 -2.68 14.79
C PRO A 420 14.74 -3.32 15.80
N ASP A 421 15.26 -4.19 16.66
CA ASP A 421 14.45 -4.99 17.59
C ASP A 421 13.50 -4.16 18.47
N LYS A 422 13.92 -2.96 18.87
CA LYS A 422 13.09 -2.04 19.67
C LYS A 422 11.83 -1.60 18.89
N MET A 423 11.98 -1.19 17.63
CA MET A 423 10.85 -0.76 16.80
C MET A 423 9.93 -1.94 16.45
N ARG A 424 10.51 -3.11 16.15
CA ARG A 424 9.74 -4.34 15.92
C ARG A 424 8.88 -4.69 17.13
N MET A 425 9.45 -4.52 18.32
CA MET A 425 8.76 -4.76 19.57
C MET A 425 7.58 -3.79 19.79
N ASP A 426 7.82 -2.50 19.58
CA ASP A 426 6.77 -1.47 19.73
C ASP A 426 5.58 -1.75 18.79
N ILE A 427 5.86 -2.14 17.53
CA ILE A 427 4.82 -2.56 16.57
C ILE A 427 4.07 -3.80 17.08
N ALA A 428 4.80 -4.82 17.54
CA ALA A 428 4.19 -6.05 18.03
C ALA A 428 3.26 -5.79 19.23
N ILE A 429 3.64 -4.89 20.13
CA ILE A 429 2.81 -4.46 21.26
C ILE A 429 1.54 -3.79 20.75
N ASP A 430 1.66 -2.76 19.91
CA ASP A 430 0.50 -1.97 19.48
C ASP A 430 -0.51 -2.81 18.67
N VAL A 431 -0.05 -3.74 17.84
CA VAL A 431 -0.94 -4.56 17.01
C VAL A 431 -1.56 -5.70 17.81
N ASN A 432 -0.79 -6.39 18.66
CA ASN A 432 -1.21 -7.70 19.20
C ASN A 432 -1.49 -7.71 20.71
N TYR A 433 -1.00 -6.75 21.49
CA TYR A 433 -1.14 -6.75 22.95
C TYR A 433 -2.61 -6.74 23.39
N SER A 434 -3.46 -5.97 22.72
CA SER A 434 -4.88 -5.84 23.07
C SER A 434 -5.66 -7.16 22.94
N ILE A 435 -5.23 -8.06 22.04
CA ILE A 435 -5.84 -9.38 21.82
C ILE A 435 -5.30 -10.36 22.86
N VAL A 436 -3.98 -10.41 23.02
CA VAL A 436 -3.30 -11.39 23.87
C VAL A 436 -3.53 -11.13 25.35
N SER A 437 -3.57 -9.88 25.80
CA SER A 437 -3.82 -9.52 27.20
C SER A 437 -5.22 -9.90 27.69
N LYS A 438 -6.22 -9.92 26.80
CA LYS A 438 -7.60 -10.30 27.12
C LYS A 438 -7.79 -11.80 27.28
N VAL A 439 -6.87 -12.60 26.75
CA VAL A 439 -6.93 -14.06 26.82
C VAL A 439 -6.94 -14.53 28.28
N PRO A 440 -7.96 -15.33 28.70
CA PRO A 440 -8.08 -15.78 30.09
C PRO A 440 -6.86 -16.54 30.64
N LEU A 441 -6.12 -17.22 29.78
CA LEU A 441 -4.89 -17.93 30.15
C LEU A 441 -3.82 -16.96 30.67
N PHE A 442 -3.60 -15.83 30.00
CA PHE A 442 -2.53 -14.87 30.30
C PHE A 442 -2.92 -13.77 31.30
N GLN A 443 -4.20 -13.65 31.68
CA GLN A 443 -4.65 -12.67 32.67
C GLN A 443 -3.88 -12.75 34.00
N GLY A 444 -3.33 -11.64 34.50
CA GLY A 444 -2.57 -11.62 35.75
C GLY A 444 -1.15 -12.19 35.65
N CYS A 445 -0.67 -12.54 34.46
CA CYS A 445 0.77 -12.69 34.22
C CYS A 445 1.42 -11.31 34.14
N ASP A 446 2.74 -11.26 34.35
CA ASP A 446 3.51 -10.04 34.18
C ASP A 446 3.39 -9.50 32.75
N ARG A 447 3.25 -8.17 32.61
CA ARG A 447 3.14 -7.49 31.32
C ARG A 447 4.40 -7.69 30.49
N GLN A 448 5.57 -7.69 31.14
CA GLN A 448 6.85 -7.86 30.44
C GLN A 448 7.00 -9.26 29.82
N MET A 449 6.44 -10.29 30.47
CA MET A 449 6.37 -11.64 29.90
C MET A 449 5.51 -11.67 28.62
N ILE A 450 4.36 -11.00 28.62
CA ILE A 450 3.49 -10.91 27.45
C ILE A 450 4.22 -10.21 26.31
N PHE A 451 4.90 -9.10 26.63
CA PHE A 451 5.75 -8.36 25.71
C PHE A 451 6.80 -9.24 25.04
N ASP A 452 7.58 -10.01 25.79
CA ASP A 452 8.58 -10.93 25.20
C ASP A 452 7.92 -12.04 24.37
N MET A 453 6.74 -12.52 24.76
CA MET A 453 5.98 -13.51 24.00
C MET A 453 5.44 -12.97 22.67
N LEU A 454 5.08 -11.69 22.58
CA LEU A 454 4.59 -11.09 21.32
C LEU A 454 5.63 -11.14 20.21
N LYS A 455 6.94 -11.13 20.56
CA LYS A 455 8.04 -11.24 19.59
C LYS A 455 8.13 -12.60 18.91
N SER A 456 7.68 -13.66 19.58
CA SER A 456 7.75 -15.04 19.09
C SER A 456 6.43 -15.55 18.49
N LEU A 457 5.40 -14.69 18.39
CA LEU A 457 4.13 -15.07 17.76
C LEU A 457 4.25 -15.07 16.23
N ARG A 458 3.82 -16.16 15.60
CA ARG A 458 3.68 -16.25 14.14
C ARG A 458 2.20 -16.19 13.75
N SER A 459 1.83 -15.32 12.81
CA SER A 459 0.46 -15.25 12.29
C SER A 459 0.28 -16.21 11.13
N VAL A 460 -0.73 -17.09 11.17
CA VAL A 460 -1.05 -18.05 10.11
C VAL A 460 -2.54 -18.04 9.79
N VAL A 461 -2.88 -18.20 8.51
CA VAL A 461 -4.25 -18.24 8.00
C VAL A 461 -4.63 -19.68 7.63
N TYR A 462 -5.77 -20.14 8.14
CA TYR A 462 -6.40 -21.41 7.80
C TYR A 462 -7.68 -21.20 6.99
N LEU A 463 -7.92 -22.10 6.03
CA LEU A 463 -9.12 -22.08 5.20
C LEU A 463 -10.30 -22.81 5.88
N PRO A 464 -11.55 -22.53 5.49
CA PRO A 464 -12.70 -23.29 5.96
C PRO A 464 -12.54 -24.79 5.71
N GLY A 465 -12.75 -25.60 6.75
CA GLY A 465 -12.60 -27.06 6.72
C GLY A 465 -11.17 -27.58 6.96
N ASP A 466 -10.17 -26.71 7.08
CA ASP A 466 -8.81 -27.14 7.40
C ASP A 466 -8.72 -27.64 8.85
N TYR A 467 -8.05 -28.78 9.02
CA TYR A 467 -7.69 -29.28 10.35
C TYR A 467 -6.47 -28.51 10.86
N VAL A 468 -6.65 -27.76 11.94
CA VAL A 468 -5.56 -27.07 12.65
C VAL A 468 -4.77 -28.07 13.49
N CYS A 469 -5.46 -29.01 14.13
CA CYS A 469 -4.86 -30.08 14.92
C CYS A 469 -5.66 -31.36 14.75
N LYS A 470 -4.99 -32.52 14.66
CA LYS A 470 -5.68 -33.82 14.77
C LYS A 470 -5.36 -34.49 16.10
N LYS A 471 -6.37 -35.19 16.65
CA LYS A 471 -6.26 -36.00 17.85
C LYS A 471 -5.13 -37.02 17.68
N GLY A 472 -4.24 -37.09 18.67
CA GLY A 472 -3.11 -38.02 18.68
C GLY A 472 -1.82 -37.49 18.07
N GLU A 473 -1.84 -36.37 17.33
CA GLU A 473 -0.61 -35.71 16.84
C GLU A 473 0.21 -35.12 17.98
N VAL A 474 1.52 -34.94 17.80
CA VAL A 474 2.39 -34.34 18.82
C VAL A 474 2.16 -32.83 18.87
N GLY A 475 1.69 -32.31 20.00
CA GLY A 475 1.43 -30.89 20.19
C GLY A 475 2.68 -30.11 20.57
N ARG A 476 3.29 -29.43 19.59
CA ARG A 476 4.50 -28.60 19.77
C ARG A 476 4.21 -27.11 19.95
N GLU A 477 2.99 -26.68 19.68
CA GLU A 477 2.61 -25.28 19.56
C GLU A 477 1.25 -25.05 20.22
N MET A 478 0.95 -23.83 20.62
CA MET A 478 -0.41 -23.40 21.00
C MET A 478 -0.92 -22.36 20.03
N TYR A 479 -2.24 -22.23 19.96
CA TYR A 479 -2.91 -21.33 19.03
C TYR A 479 -3.77 -20.32 19.79
N ILE A 480 -3.67 -19.06 19.41
CA ILE A 480 -4.51 -17.96 19.88
C ILE A 480 -5.35 -17.48 18.69
N ILE A 481 -6.67 -17.42 18.83
CA ILE A 481 -7.55 -17.02 17.74
C ILE A 481 -7.54 -15.48 17.64
N LYS A 482 -6.94 -14.94 16.56
CA LYS A 482 -6.94 -13.50 16.26
C LYS A 482 -8.28 -13.08 15.67
N ALA A 483 -8.74 -13.80 14.65
CA ALA A 483 -10.00 -13.55 13.96
C ALA A 483 -10.57 -14.86 13.39
N GLY A 484 -11.89 -14.92 13.24
CA GLY A 484 -12.61 -16.11 12.82
C GLY A 484 -12.98 -17.03 13.98
N GLU A 485 -13.36 -18.27 13.65
CA GLU A 485 -13.82 -19.28 14.60
C GLU A 485 -13.36 -20.68 14.19
N VAL A 486 -13.04 -21.49 15.19
CA VAL A 486 -12.64 -22.89 15.04
C VAL A 486 -13.56 -23.78 15.86
N GLN A 487 -13.80 -24.99 15.39
CA GLN A 487 -14.67 -25.96 16.03
C GLN A 487 -13.83 -27.14 16.51
N VAL A 488 -14.00 -27.50 17.78
CA VAL A 488 -13.43 -28.73 18.35
C VAL A 488 -14.39 -29.85 18.04
N VAL A 489 -13.96 -30.80 17.22
CA VAL A 489 -14.79 -31.92 16.77
C VAL A 489 -14.29 -33.25 17.32
N GLY A 490 -15.19 -34.20 17.48
CA GLY A 490 -14.86 -35.61 17.69
C GLY A 490 -16.09 -36.50 17.62
N GLY A 491 -16.17 -37.48 18.52
CA GLY A 491 -17.14 -38.58 18.43
C GLY A 491 -16.68 -39.71 17.49
N PRO A 492 -17.43 -40.83 17.42
CA PRO A 492 -17.08 -41.99 16.60
C PRO A 492 -16.98 -41.66 15.10
N ASP A 493 -17.79 -40.70 14.61
CA ASP A 493 -17.80 -40.27 13.20
C ASP A 493 -16.89 -39.06 12.91
N GLY A 494 -16.21 -38.51 13.92
CA GLY A 494 -15.32 -37.35 13.78
C GLY A 494 -15.99 -36.02 13.40
N LYS A 495 -17.32 -35.96 13.33
CA LYS A 495 -18.10 -34.78 12.90
C LYS A 495 -18.90 -34.10 14.02
N THR A 496 -18.94 -34.66 15.23
CA THR A 496 -19.71 -34.03 16.32
C THR A 496 -18.94 -32.82 16.87
N VAL A 497 -19.58 -31.65 16.86
CA VAL A 497 -19.00 -30.39 17.35
C VAL A 497 -19.19 -30.31 18.86
N PHE A 498 -18.11 -30.30 19.63
CA PHE A 498 -18.16 -30.17 21.08
C PHE A 498 -18.23 -28.70 21.52
N VAL A 499 -17.41 -27.85 20.89
CA VAL A 499 -17.34 -26.42 21.21
C VAL A 499 -16.83 -25.62 20.02
N THR A 500 -17.41 -24.43 19.82
CA THR A 500 -16.92 -23.43 18.87
C THR A 500 -16.14 -22.36 19.63
N LEU A 501 -14.86 -22.23 19.32
CA LEU A 501 -13.97 -21.23 19.89
C LEU A 501 -13.91 -20.01 18.95
N ARG A 502 -14.12 -18.83 19.53
CA ARG A 502 -14.11 -17.54 18.82
C ARG A 502 -12.83 -16.74 19.15
N ALA A 503 -12.62 -15.64 18.43
CA ALA A 503 -11.53 -14.70 18.67
C ALA A 503 -11.31 -14.37 20.16
N GLY A 504 -10.04 -14.32 20.59
CA GLY A 504 -9.64 -14.16 21.99
C GLY A 504 -9.60 -15.46 22.81
N SER A 505 -10.04 -16.59 22.24
CA SER A 505 -9.87 -17.91 22.85
C SER A 505 -8.52 -18.53 22.50
N VAL A 506 -8.08 -19.47 23.33
CA VAL A 506 -6.83 -20.22 23.14
C VAL A 506 -7.14 -21.71 23.14
N PHE A 507 -6.41 -22.45 22.32
CA PHE A 507 -6.43 -23.92 22.32
C PHE A 507 -5.04 -24.50 22.07
N GLY A 508 -4.87 -25.77 22.42
CA GLY A 508 -3.57 -26.45 22.33
C GLY A 508 -2.65 -26.19 23.53
N GLU A 509 -3.14 -25.47 24.55
CA GLU A 509 -2.44 -25.15 25.80
C GLU A 509 -2.11 -26.40 26.63
N ILE A 510 -2.94 -27.44 26.51
CA ILE A 510 -2.80 -28.69 27.28
C ILE A 510 -1.47 -29.39 26.95
N SER A 511 -1.13 -29.55 25.66
CA SER A 511 0.10 -30.24 25.24
C SER A 511 1.38 -29.46 25.60
N LEU A 512 1.28 -28.15 25.77
CA LEU A 512 2.41 -27.31 26.17
C LEU A 512 2.69 -27.39 27.67
N LEU A 513 1.62 -27.37 28.50
CA LEU A 513 1.70 -27.21 29.95
C LEU A 513 1.55 -28.53 30.74
N ALA A 514 1.33 -29.66 30.06
CA ALA A 514 1.21 -30.97 30.68
C ALA A 514 2.46 -31.32 31.51
N VAL A 515 2.24 -31.49 32.82
CA VAL A 515 3.28 -31.78 33.82
C VAL A 515 3.63 -33.28 33.88
N GLY A 516 3.00 -34.14 33.05
CA GLY A 516 3.14 -35.60 33.16
C GLY A 516 2.92 -36.37 31.86
N GLY A 517 3.74 -36.13 30.83
CA GLY A 517 3.96 -37.09 29.73
C GLY A 517 2.97 -37.07 28.55
N GLY A 518 1.91 -36.26 28.58
CA GLY A 518 0.94 -36.15 27.47
C GLY A 518 1.32 -35.10 26.43
N ASN A 519 2.27 -35.38 25.54
CA ASN A 519 2.65 -34.47 24.43
C ASN A 519 1.72 -34.59 23.20
N ARG A 520 0.59 -35.30 23.28
CA ARG A 520 -0.34 -35.51 22.16
C ARG A 520 -1.56 -34.59 22.22
N ARG A 521 -2.10 -34.22 21.06
CA ARG A 521 -3.35 -33.46 20.92
C ARG A 521 -4.54 -34.29 21.38
N THR A 522 -5.44 -33.70 22.15
CA THR A 522 -6.57 -34.39 22.79
C THR A 522 -7.83 -34.44 21.94
N ALA A 523 -7.97 -33.53 20.97
CA ALA A 523 -9.14 -33.40 20.11
C ALA A 523 -8.76 -32.95 18.70
N ASN A 524 -9.68 -33.16 17.75
CA ASN A 524 -9.57 -32.58 16.42
C ASN A 524 -10.08 -31.13 16.47
N VAL A 525 -9.37 -30.21 15.82
CA VAL A 525 -9.80 -28.81 15.72
C VAL A 525 -9.82 -28.44 14.24
N ILE A 526 -10.98 -27.98 13.77
CA ILE A 526 -11.24 -27.62 12.38
C ILE A 526 -11.61 -26.14 12.29
N ALA A 527 -11.10 -25.44 11.30
CA ALA A 527 -11.52 -24.07 10.99
C ALA A 527 -12.93 -24.09 10.38
N HIS A 528 -13.89 -23.37 10.96
CA HIS A 528 -15.26 -23.32 10.43
C HIS A 528 -15.38 -22.34 9.25
N GLY A 529 -14.69 -21.21 9.37
CA GLY A 529 -14.51 -20.23 8.29
C GLY A 529 -13.03 -19.94 8.06
N PHE A 530 -12.71 -18.83 7.41
CA PHE A 530 -11.35 -18.34 7.37
C PHE A 530 -10.92 -17.94 8.78
N ALA A 531 -9.84 -18.54 9.28
CA ALA A 531 -9.37 -18.35 10.65
C ALA A 531 -7.93 -17.83 10.65
N ASN A 532 -7.72 -16.68 11.28
CA ASN A 532 -6.39 -16.10 11.50
C ASN A 532 -5.95 -16.45 12.92
N LEU A 533 -4.88 -17.23 13.04
CA LEU A 533 -4.38 -17.74 14.31
C LEU A 533 -2.95 -17.23 14.57
N PHE A 534 -2.65 -16.92 15.83
CA PHE A 534 -1.27 -16.80 16.28
C PHE A 534 -0.77 -18.14 16.79
N ILE A 535 0.39 -18.55 16.33
CA ILE A 535 1.11 -19.75 16.75
C ILE A 535 2.20 -19.32 17.72
N LEU A 536 2.26 -19.99 18.87
CA LEU A 536 3.35 -19.86 19.83
C LEU A 536 3.98 -21.23 20.08
N ASP A 537 5.29 -21.32 19.87
CA ASP A 537 6.03 -22.57 20.01
C ASP A 537 6.33 -22.90 21.48
N LYS A 538 6.36 -24.20 21.79
CA LYS A 538 6.71 -24.70 23.13
C LYS A 538 8.10 -24.25 23.58
N ARG A 539 9.04 -24.18 22.64
CA ARG A 539 10.45 -23.87 22.90
C ARG A 539 10.58 -22.42 23.36
N ASP A 540 10.11 -21.51 22.51
CA ASP A 540 10.10 -20.06 22.74
C ASP A 540 9.36 -19.71 24.03
N LEU A 541 8.18 -20.30 24.27
CA LEU A 541 7.45 -20.08 25.51
C LEU A 541 8.25 -20.56 26.74
N ASN A 542 8.92 -21.71 26.67
CA ASN A 542 9.71 -22.21 27.80
C ASN A 542 10.92 -21.33 28.09
N GLU A 543 11.60 -20.83 27.05
CA GLU A 543 12.73 -19.90 27.17
C GLU A 543 12.29 -18.61 27.87
N ILE A 544 11.16 -18.02 27.45
CA ILE A 544 10.59 -16.83 28.10
C ILE A 544 10.23 -17.12 29.56
N LEU A 545 9.59 -18.27 29.83
CA LEU A 545 9.15 -18.63 31.19
C LEU A 545 10.29 -18.91 32.18
N VAL A 546 11.54 -19.06 31.72
CA VAL A 546 12.72 -19.13 32.62
C VAL A 546 12.91 -17.79 33.34
N HIS A 547 12.66 -16.68 32.66
CA HIS A 547 12.83 -15.33 33.21
C HIS A 547 11.67 -14.88 34.11
N TYR A 548 10.49 -15.51 33.98
CA TYR A 548 9.27 -15.12 34.72
C TYR A 548 8.69 -16.29 35.53
N PRO A 549 9.34 -16.71 36.64
CA PRO A 549 8.97 -17.90 37.39
C PRO A 549 7.57 -17.79 38.05
N GLU A 550 7.15 -16.60 38.47
CA GLU A 550 5.83 -16.38 39.06
C GLU A 550 4.70 -16.55 38.03
N SER A 551 4.86 -15.95 36.83
CA SER A 551 3.94 -16.15 35.72
C SER A 551 3.88 -17.62 35.29
N LYS A 552 5.01 -18.34 35.30
CA LYS A 552 5.06 -19.80 35.04
C LYS A 552 4.23 -20.60 36.03
N LYS A 553 4.30 -20.28 37.34
CA LYS A 553 3.47 -20.93 38.37
C LYS A 553 1.98 -20.65 38.13
N LEU A 554 1.63 -19.41 37.79
CA LEU A 554 0.25 -19.01 37.49
C LEU A 554 -0.31 -19.73 36.27
N LEU A 555 0.44 -19.77 35.16
CA LEU A 555 0.04 -20.48 33.95
C LEU A 555 -0.16 -21.98 34.20
N ARG A 556 0.74 -22.62 34.94
CA ARG A 556 0.57 -24.03 35.35
C ARG A 556 -0.68 -24.23 36.21
N LYS A 557 -0.97 -23.33 37.15
CA LYS A 557 -2.17 -23.39 37.99
C LYS A 557 -3.46 -23.27 37.15
N LYS A 558 -3.49 -22.34 36.19
CA LYS A 558 -4.62 -22.15 35.28
C LYS A 558 -4.80 -23.35 34.34
N ALA A 559 -3.73 -23.86 33.76
CA ALA A 559 -3.78 -25.03 32.88
C ALA A 559 -4.31 -26.27 33.61
N ARG A 560 -3.89 -26.52 34.86
CA ARG A 560 -4.43 -27.61 35.69
C ARG A 560 -5.94 -27.45 35.93
N LYS A 561 -6.42 -26.22 36.18
CA LYS A 561 -7.86 -25.94 36.33
C LYS A 561 -8.64 -26.22 35.04
N MET A 562 -8.10 -25.87 33.88
CA MET A 562 -8.73 -26.13 32.58
C MET A 562 -8.77 -27.62 32.25
N LEU A 563 -7.69 -28.36 32.54
CA LEU A 563 -7.63 -29.82 32.44
C LEU A 563 -8.68 -30.52 33.30
N ASN A 564 -8.83 -30.09 34.55
CA ASN A 564 -9.77 -30.71 35.49
C ASN A 564 -11.23 -30.41 35.13
N LYS A 565 -11.53 -29.25 34.54
CA LYS A 565 -12.88 -28.94 34.01
C LYS A 565 -13.28 -29.81 32.81
N GLY A 566 -12.30 -30.28 32.03
CA GLY A 566 -12.53 -31.16 30.87
C GLY A 566 -12.81 -32.62 31.24
N LYS A 567 -12.44 -33.06 32.46
CA LYS A 567 -12.81 -34.38 33.00
C LYS A 567 -14.16 -34.28 33.72
N LYS A 568 -15.28 -34.41 33.00
CA LYS A 568 -16.52 -34.89 33.64
C LYS A 568 -16.28 -36.35 34.09
N PRO A 569 -16.74 -36.76 35.28
CA PRO A 569 -16.54 -38.13 35.74
C PRO A 569 -17.26 -39.09 34.80
N GLU A 570 -16.54 -40.12 34.34
CA GLU A 570 -17.15 -41.29 33.71
C GLU A 570 -18.16 -41.92 34.69
N PRO A 571 -19.26 -42.51 34.21
CA PRO A 571 -20.14 -43.29 35.08
C PRO A 571 -19.28 -44.41 35.68
N LYS A 572 -19.13 -44.43 37.00
CA LYS A 572 -18.40 -45.50 37.68
C LYS A 572 -19.08 -46.83 37.35
N GLU A 573 -18.34 -47.74 36.74
CA GLU A 573 -18.68 -49.16 36.68
C GLU A 573 -18.87 -49.68 38.11
N GLU A 574 -20.01 -50.32 38.36
CA GLU A 574 -20.29 -51.02 39.61
C GLU A 574 -19.35 -52.23 39.77
N PRO A 575 -18.89 -52.56 40.99
CA PRO A 575 -18.02 -53.70 41.20
C PRO A 575 -18.77 -55.03 40.99
N LYS A 576 -18.12 -55.96 40.29
CA LYS A 576 -18.56 -57.33 40.05
C LYS A 576 -18.88 -58.08 41.36
N GLU A 577 -20.07 -58.66 41.47
CA GLU A 577 -20.41 -59.69 42.46
C GLU A 577 -19.97 -61.10 41.99
N VAL A 578 -19.56 -61.93 42.95
CA VAL A 578 -19.18 -63.35 42.85
C VAL A 578 -20.38 -64.22 43.31
N PRO A 579 -20.58 -65.46 42.81
CA PRO A 579 -21.91 -66.00 42.52
C PRO A 579 -22.50 -66.89 43.61
N THR A 580 -23.84 -67.00 43.64
CA THR A 580 -24.57 -68.20 44.14
C THR A 580 -26.02 -68.21 43.63
N ALA A 581 -26.48 -69.37 43.16
CA ALA A 581 -27.86 -69.67 42.74
C ALA A 581 -28.58 -70.47 43.86
N PRO A 582 -29.90 -70.80 43.80
CA PRO A 582 -30.95 -70.43 42.83
C PRO A 582 -32.27 -69.90 43.47
N VAL A 583 -33.22 -69.62 42.57
CA VAL A 583 -34.60 -69.07 42.69
C VAL A 583 -35.57 -69.88 43.56
N GLN A 584 -36.43 -69.19 44.36
CA GLN A 584 -37.87 -69.41 44.69
C GLN A 584 -38.22 -68.73 46.04
N ALA A 585 -39.41 -68.20 46.38
CA ALA A 585 -40.71 -67.98 45.75
C ALA A 585 -41.45 -66.83 46.51
N GLU A 586 -42.44 -66.21 45.89
CA GLU A 586 -43.25 -65.11 46.46
C GLU A 586 -44.10 -65.54 47.68
N THR A 587 -44.28 -64.63 48.64
CA THR A 587 -45.19 -64.81 49.81
C THR A 587 -46.23 -63.67 49.88
N PRO A 588 -47.46 -63.93 50.40
CA PRO A 588 -48.71 -63.55 49.75
C PRO A 588 -49.40 -62.27 50.27
N LYS A 589 -50.44 -61.86 49.51
CA LYS A 589 -51.24 -60.62 49.55
C LYS A 589 -51.94 -60.23 50.86
N LEU A 590 -51.72 -60.93 51.98
CA LEU A 590 -52.37 -60.63 53.27
C LEU A 590 -51.64 -59.53 54.09
N LEU A 591 -50.34 -59.34 53.86
CA LEU A 591 -49.55 -58.28 54.54
C LEU A 591 -49.77 -56.88 53.96
N ARG A 592 -50.17 -56.77 52.69
CA ARG A 592 -50.51 -55.46 52.06
C ARG A 592 -51.84 -54.91 52.56
N ALA A 593 -52.83 -55.77 52.83
CA ALA A 593 -54.13 -55.36 53.34
C ALA A 593 -54.08 -54.85 54.79
N ALA A 594 -53.14 -55.35 55.61
CA ALA A 594 -52.94 -54.88 56.98
C ALA A 594 -52.23 -53.52 57.08
N LEU A 595 -51.40 -53.18 56.07
CA LEU A 595 -50.70 -51.88 55.97
C LEU A 595 -51.61 -50.74 55.48
N GLU A 596 -52.56 -51.01 54.57
CA GLU A 596 -53.51 -49.99 54.11
C GLU A 596 -54.55 -49.60 55.17
N MET A 597 -54.84 -50.48 56.14
CA MET A 597 -55.76 -50.19 57.25
C MET A 597 -55.12 -49.36 58.37
N THR A 598 -53.79 -49.36 58.48
CA THR A 598 -53.05 -48.55 59.47
C THR A 598 -52.81 -47.12 58.98
N GLU A 599 -52.61 -46.90 57.68
CA GLU A 599 -52.43 -45.56 57.09
C GLU A 599 -53.70 -44.67 57.09
N ARG A 600 -54.90 -45.25 57.22
CA ARG A 600 -56.16 -44.47 57.28
C ARG A 600 -56.47 -43.87 58.66
N SER A 601 -55.73 -44.24 59.71
CA SER A 601 -56.01 -43.83 61.10
C SER A 601 -55.18 -42.63 61.59
N THR A 602 -54.17 -42.17 60.84
CA THR A 602 -53.31 -41.05 61.26
C THR A 602 -53.50 -39.85 60.34
N GLY A 603 -54.44 -38.98 60.69
CA GLY A 603 -54.80 -37.74 59.99
C GLY A 603 -53.73 -36.64 60.04
N LEU A 604 -52.52 -36.92 59.55
CA LEU A 604 -51.37 -36.00 59.58
C LEU A 604 -50.97 -35.43 58.21
N ARG A 605 -51.80 -35.59 57.16
CA ARG A 605 -51.56 -34.98 55.83
C ARG A 605 -52.18 -33.59 55.64
N GLY A 606 -53.11 -33.17 56.50
CA GLY A 606 -53.80 -31.87 56.38
C GLY A 606 -53.01 -30.66 56.88
N ALA A 607 -52.04 -30.84 57.79
CA ALA A 607 -51.33 -29.74 58.42
C ALA A 607 -50.11 -29.25 57.59
N LEU A 608 -49.45 -30.13 56.85
CA LEU A 608 -48.28 -29.78 56.03
C LEU A 608 -48.63 -29.13 54.68
N ALA A 609 -49.84 -29.37 54.16
CA ALA A 609 -50.32 -28.73 52.93
C ALA A 609 -50.61 -27.22 53.13
N LYS A 610 -51.06 -26.81 54.32
CA LYS A 610 -51.35 -25.39 54.65
C LYS A 610 -50.12 -24.52 54.87
N VAL A 611 -48.95 -25.11 55.13
CA VAL A 611 -47.68 -24.35 55.29
C VAL A 611 -47.01 -24.09 53.93
N LYS A 612 -47.22 -24.96 52.94
CA LYS A 612 -46.59 -24.83 51.61
C LYS A 612 -47.27 -23.80 50.70
N GLU A 613 -48.54 -23.46 50.97
CA GLU A 613 -49.31 -22.51 50.17
C GLU A 613 -49.09 -21.03 50.55
N LYS A 614 -48.63 -20.76 51.79
CA LYS A 614 -48.29 -19.40 52.24
C LYS A 614 -46.93 -18.90 51.76
N THR A 615 -46.00 -19.79 51.41
CA THR A 615 -44.64 -19.43 50.98
C THR A 615 -44.50 -19.16 49.49
N ASN A 616 -45.49 -19.52 48.67
CA ASN A 616 -45.46 -19.35 47.21
C ASN A 616 -46.15 -18.07 46.69
N LYS A 617 -46.76 -17.26 47.57
CA LYS A 617 -47.39 -15.98 47.20
C LYS A 617 -46.54 -14.73 47.48
N SER A 618 -45.39 -14.86 48.16
CA SER A 618 -44.51 -13.72 48.50
C SER A 618 -43.30 -13.55 47.56
N SER A 619 -43.22 -14.29 46.45
CA SER A 619 -42.08 -14.29 45.53
C SER A 619 -42.43 -13.90 44.08
N ILE A 620 -43.64 -13.39 43.82
CA ILE A 620 -44.11 -12.91 42.49
C ILE A 620 -44.24 -11.37 42.45
N SER A 621 -43.46 -10.65 43.25
CA SER A 621 -43.40 -9.19 43.17
C SER A 621 -41.98 -8.69 43.35
N LEU A 622 -41.11 -8.92 42.35
CA LEU A 622 -39.96 -8.08 42.00
C LEU A 622 -39.19 -8.72 40.83
N GLN A 623 -39.83 -8.77 39.66
CA GLN A 623 -39.12 -8.94 38.38
C GLN A 623 -39.95 -8.43 37.19
N VAL A 624 -40.17 -7.11 37.09
CA VAL A 624 -40.53 -6.44 35.82
C VAL A 624 -39.88 -5.04 35.77
N ARG A 625 -38.84 -4.95 34.92
CA ARG A 625 -38.34 -3.84 34.08
C ARG A 625 -38.25 -2.40 34.66
N HIS A 626 -37.03 -1.87 34.73
CA HIS A 626 -36.39 -1.22 33.57
C HIS A 626 -34.85 -1.31 33.65
#